data_AF-A0A1B7MPZ6-F1
#
_entry.id   AF-A0A1B7MPZ6-F1
#
_cell.length_a   1.000
_cell.length_b   1.000
_cell.length_c   1.000
_cell.angle_alpha   90.00
_cell.angle_beta   90.00
_cell.angle_gamma   90.00
#
_symmetry.space_group_name_H-M   'P 1'
#
loop_
_entity.id
_entity.type
_entity.pdbx_description
1 polymer ?
#
loop_
_entity_poly.entity_id
_entity_poly.type
_entity_poly.pdbx_seq_one_letter_code
_entity_poly.pdbx_strand_id
1 'polypeptide(L)' 'MRFSIVAIVIALTASMSVDACTGFGYTCNHDSECCEFQCYSGYCGGFKAGA' A
#
# COMPACT_ATOMS: atom_id res chain seq x y z
N MET A 1 29.51 -14.91 16.01
CA MET A 1 28.04 -14.99 16.20
C MET A 1 27.40 -13.60 16.22
N ARG A 2 27.67 -12.75 15.22
CA ARG A 2 27.21 -11.33 15.19
C ARG A 2 26.43 -10.98 13.91
N PHE A 3 26.40 -11.90 12.95
CA PHE A 3 25.75 -11.73 11.65
C PHE A 3 24.26 -12.07 11.67
N SER A 4 23.78 -12.79 12.70
CA SER A 4 22.40 -13.27 12.78
C SER A 4 21.38 -12.15 12.98
N ILE A 5 21.71 -11.14 13.78
CA ILE A 5 20.81 -10.01 14.06
C ILE A 5 20.60 -9.16 12.81
N VAL A 6 21.67 -8.93 12.04
CA VAL A 6 21.62 -8.13 10.80
C VAL A 6 20.73 -8.80 9.76
N ALA A 7 20.82 -10.13 9.61
CA ALA A 7 19.98 -10.89 8.69
C ALA A 7 18.47 -10.81 9.03
N ILE A 8 18.13 -10.79 10.32
CA ILE A 8 16.73 -10.72 10.78
C ILE A 8 16.11 -9.35 10.48
N VAL A 9 16.87 -8.27 10.65
CA VAL A 9 16.40 -6.89 10.37
C VAL A 9 16.15 -6.68 8.86
N ILE A 10 16.98 -7.30 8.00
CA ILE A 10 16.80 -7.23 6.54
C ILE A 10 15.53 -7.99 6.09
N ALA A 11 15.23 -9.14 6.71
CA ALA A 11 14.02 -9.89 6.41
C ALA A 11 12.73 -9.15 6.86
N LEU A 12 12.76 -8.49 8.01
CA LEU A 12 11.59 -7.74 8.52
C LEU A 12 11.26 -6.51 7.66
N THR A 13 12.27 -5.82 7.14
CA THR A 13 12.07 -4.60 6.33
C THR A 13 11.52 -4.89 4.94
N ALA A 14 11.85 -6.03 4.34
CA ALA A 14 11.23 -6.50 3.10
C ALA A 14 9.75 -6.92 3.27
N SER A 15 9.34 -7.23 4.51
CA SER A 15 7.97 -7.67 4.83
C SER A 15 7.00 -6.51 5.05
N MET A 16 7.53 -5.29 5.27
CA MET A 16 6.73 -4.07 5.34
C MET A 16 6.35 -3.64 3.92
N SER A 17 5.39 -4.35 3.34
CA SER A 17 4.57 -3.79 2.27
C SER A 17 3.74 -2.69 2.91
N VAL A 18 4.32 -1.49 3.03
CA VAL A 18 3.51 -0.28 3.09
C VAL A 18 2.78 -0.26 1.77
N ASP A 19 1.57 -0.80 1.77
CA ASP A 19 0.64 -0.64 0.66
C ASP A 19 0.56 0.88 0.46
N ALA A 20 1.22 1.37 -0.60
CA ALA A 20 1.30 2.80 -0.93
C ALA A 20 -0.05 3.29 -1.46
N CYS A 21 -1.12 2.68 -0.98
CA CYS A 21 -2.48 2.96 -1.31
C CYS A 21 -3.12 3.67 -0.12
N THR A 22 -4.06 4.54 -0.46
CA THR A 22 -4.74 5.43 0.44
C THR A 22 -6.18 4.98 0.60
N GLY A 23 -6.79 5.38 1.72
CA GLY A 23 -8.15 5.00 2.07
C GLY A 23 -9.21 5.83 1.34
N PHE A 24 -10.49 5.59 1.63
CA PHE A 24 -11.60 6.39 1.11
C PHE A 24 -11.43 7.89 1.42
N GLY A 25 -11.71 8.76 0.44
CA GLY A 25 -11.64 10.21 0.56
C GLY A 25 -10.25 10.82 0.47
N TYR A 26 -9.20 10.00 0.32
CA TYR A 26 -7.85 10.50 0.06
C TYR A 26 -7.68 10.89 -1.40
N THR A 27 -6.87 11.91 -1.65
CA THR A 27 -6.51 12.31 -3.02
C THR A 27 -5.71 11.22 -3.70
N CYS A 28 -6.03 10.96 -4.96
CA CYS A 28 -5.35 9.97 -5.78
C CYS A 28 -5.17 10.51 -7.20
N ASN A 29 -4.15 9.99 -7.87
CA ASN A 29 -3.91 10.19 -9.31
C ASN A 29 -4.21 8.93 -10.11
N HIS A 30 -4.00 7.77 -9.49
CA HIS A 30 -4.23 6.45 -10.10
C HIS A 30 -5.01 5.52 -9.17
N ASP A 31 -5.75 4.58 -9.76
CA ASP A 31 -6.49 3.53 -9.02
C ASP A 31 -5.60 2.62 -8.18
N SER A 32 -4.32 2.51 -8.52
CA SER A 32 -3.32 1.77 -7.73
C SER A 32 -2.98 2.48 -6.42
N GLU A 33 -3.27 3.77 -6.31
CA GLU A 33 -3.09 4.54 -5.07
C GLU A 33 -4.30 4.41 -4.14
N CYS A 34 -5.31 3.62 -4.49
CA CYS A 34 -6.50 3.39 -3.69
C CYS A 34 -6.61 1.89 -3.36
N CYS A 35 -6.64 1.54 -2.07
CA CYS A 35 -6.54 0.14 -1.64
C CYS A 35 -7.79 -0.65 -2.05
N GLU A 36 -8.95 -0.13 -1.68
CA GLU A 36 -10.24 -0.80 -1.81
C GLU A 36 -11.14 -0.14 -2.88
N PHE A 37 -10.85 1.12 -3.19
CA PHE A 37 -11.64 1.95 -4.09
C PHE A 37 -10.87 2.24 -5.38
N GLN A 38 -11.58 2.74 -6.38
CA GLN A 38 -10.98 3.34 -7.57
C GLN A 38 -10.85 4.85 -7.37
N CYS A 39 -9.87 5.42 -8.06
CA CYS A 39 -9.59 6.83 -8.08
C CYS A 39 -10.67 7.54 -8.90
N TYR A 40 -11.61 8.16 -8.22
CA TYR A 40 -12.77 8.79 -8.81
C TYR A 40 -12.78 10.28 -8.48
N SER A 41 -12.81 11.12 -9.52
CA SER A 41 -12.78 12.58 -9.38
C SER A 41 -11.55 13.11 -8.60
N GLY A 42 -10.43 12.38 -8.66
CA GLY A 42 -9.20 12.70 -7.95
C GLY A 42 -9.17 12.26 -6.48
N TYR A 43 -10.16 11.47 -6.03
CA TYR A 43 -10.22 10.92 -4.69
C TYR A 43 -10.55 9.42 -4.71
N CYS A 44 -10.03 8.67 -3.75
CA CYS A 44 -10.39 7.27 -3.58
C CYS A 44 -11.84 7.15 -3.11
N GLY A 45 -12.74 6.71 -3.98
CA GLY A 45 -14.15 6.61 -3.63
C GLY A 45 -15.07 6.00 -4.66
N GLY A 46 -14.53 5.58 -5.81
CA GLY A 46 -15.31 4.79 -6.76
C GLY A 46 -15.36 3.31 -6.34
N PHE A 47 -16.43 2.61 -6.72
CA PHE A 47 -16.57 1.16 -6.50
C PHE A 47 -15.61 0.38 -7.40
N LYS A 48 -14.57 -0.23 -6.82
CA LYS A 48 -13.60 -1.06 -7.55
C LYS A 48 -14.22 -2.44 -7.77
N ALA A 49 -14.57 -2.77 -9.01
CA ALA A 49 -15.11 -4.09 -9.35
C ALA A 49 -13.97 -5.10 -9.52
N GLY A 50 -13.49 -5.71 -8.42
CA GLY A 50 -12.61 -6.87 -8.52
C GLY A 50 -11.77 -7.19 -7.28
N ALA A 51 -12.32 -8.04 -6.40
CA ALA A 51 -11.79 -9.36 -5.99
C ALA A 51 -12.52 -9.83 -4.73
#